data_AF-H3ADF3-F1
#
_entry.id   AF-H3ADF3-F1
#
_cell.length_a   1.000
_cell.length_b   1.000
_cell.length_c   1.000
_cell.angle_alpha   90.00
_cell.angle_beta   90.00
_cell.angle_gamma   90.00
#
_symmetry.space_group_name_H-M   'P 1'
#
loop_
_entity.id
_entity.type
_entity.pdbx_description
1 polymer ?
#
loop_
_entity_poly.entity_id
_entity_poly.type
_entity_poly.pdbx_seq_one_letter_code
_entity_poly.pdbx_strand_id
1 'polypeptide(L)'
;ASPKQILIDFESAAMSAFRKAFPDATLRGCYFHSCQSVICKVQEIGMKESYKRDPDFSKAVLCLPALSHVPDEDIQEAFEIRCENMPEHEHMDELLSYFEHTYIRGRQIFMLIFFFSIGLILFLHY
;
A
#
# COMPACT_ATOMS: atom_id res chain seq x y z
N ALA A 1 -3.46 20.40 26.27
CA ALA A 1 -3.49 21.21 25.04
C ALA A 1 -3.82 20.29 23.88
N SER A 2 -4.66 20.71 22.93
CA SER A 2 -4.94 19.92 21.71
C SER A 2 -3.72 19.99 20.77
N PRO A 3 -3.30 18.89 20.12
CA PRO A 3 -2.19 18.92 19.18
C PRO A 3 -2.53 19.78 17.95
N LYS A 4 -1.56 20.56 17.47
CA LYS A 4 -1.72 21.35 16.23
C LYS A 4 -1.46 20.52 14.97
N GLN A 5 -0.56 19.56 15.07
CA GLN A 5 -0.16 18.67 13.97
C GLN A 5 -0.05 17.25 14.49
N ILE A 6 -0.50 16.29 13.67
CA ILE A 6 -0.43 14.86 13.96
C ILE A 6 0.22 14.19 12.75
N LEU A 7 1.36 13.55 12.99
CA LEU A 7 1.97 12.62 12.03
C LEU A 7 1.40 11.23 12.31
N ILE A 8 0.83 10.62 11.28
CA ILE A 8 0.13 9.34 11.40
C ILE A 8 0.52 8.44 10.25
N ASP A 9 0.31 7.13 10.37
CA ASP A 9 0.37 6.23 9.23
C ASP A 9 -0.62 6.66 8.12
N PHE A 10 -0.41 6.15 6.91
CA PHE A 10 -1.29 6.41 5.77
C PHE A 10 -2.52 5.51 5.75
N GLU A 11 -2.81 4.77 6.83
CA GLU A 11 -3.98 3.90 6.88
C GLU A 11 -5.23 4.75 7.03
N SER A 12 -6.18 4.57 6.11
CA SER A 12 -7.41 5.36 6.06
C SER A 12 -8.21 5.29 7.38
N ALA A 13 -8.22 4.14 8.03
CA ALA A 13 -8.91 3.91 9.30
C ALA A 13 -8.30 4.75 10.42
N ALA A 14 -6.97 4.76 10.54
CA ALA A 14 -6.25 5.55 11.52
C ALA A 14 -6.41 7.05 11.22
N MET A 15 -6.21 7.48 9.96
CA MET A 15 -6.43 8.87 9.56
C MET A 15 -7.86 9.36 9.89
N SER A 16 -8.87 8.52 9.65
CA SER A 16 -10.27 8.84 9.96
C SER A 16 -10.53 8.93 11.46
N ALA A 17 -9.98 8.02 12.26
CA ALA A 17 -10.11 8.03 13.72
C ALA A 17 -9.50 9.30 14.33
N PHE A 18 -8.30 9.69 13.89
CA PHE A 18 -7.63 10.90 14.39
C PHE A 18 -8.28 12.20 13.89
N ARG A 19 -8.81 12.23 12.66
CA ARG A 19 -9.64 13.37 12.19
C ARG A 19 -10.87 13.57 13.08
N LYS A 20 -11.51 12.47 13.50
CA LYS A 20 -12.67 12.53 14.39
C LYS A 20 -12.30 12.95 15.82
N ALA A 21 -11.18 12.48 16.34
CA ALA A 21 -10.72 12.81 17.70
C ALA A 21 -10.14 14.23 17.82
N PHE A 22 -9.49 14.74 16.76
CA PHE A 22 -8.80 16.03 16.73
C PHE A 22 -9.11 16.79 15.44
N PRO A 23 -10.35 17.30 15.28
CA PRO A 23 -10.80 17.94 14.03
C PRO A 23 -10.00 19.21 13.68
N ASP A 24 -9.46 19.90 14.69
CA ASP A 24 -8.67 21.12 14.51
C ASP A 24 -7.18 20.85 14.23
N ALA A 25 -6.73 19.60 14.35
CA ALA A 25 -5.34 19.25 14.10
C ALA A 25 -5.09 19.03 12.61
N THR A 26 -3.95 19.48 12.10
CA THR A 26 -3.51 19.10 10.76
C THR A 26 -2.93 17.69 10.79
N LEU A 27 -3.58 16.74 10.11
CA LEU A 27 -3.05 15.39 9.92
C LEU A 27 -2.13 15.34 8.71
N ARG A 28 -1.00 14.64 8.85
CA ARG A 28 -0.05 14.35 7.77
C ARG A 28 0.36 12.89 7.84
N GLY A 29 0.42 12.23 6.68
CA GLY A 29 0.98 10.89 6.58
C GLY A 29 2.48 10.90 6.88
N CYS A 30 2.96 9.85 7.56
CA CYS A 30 4.34 9.69 7.96
C CYS A 30 5.07 8.71 7.03
N TYR A 31 5.89 9.26 6.12
CA TYR A 31 6.64 8.48 5.13
C TYR A 31 7.54 7.41 5.78
N PHE A 32 8.15 7.75 6.92
CA PHE A 32 8.99 6.82 7.68
C PHE A 32 8.21 5.58 8.14
N HIS A 33 6.98 5.77 8.64
CA HIS A 33 6.14 4.63 9.03
C HIS A 33 5.72 3.78 7.83
N SER A 34 5.38 4.39 6.68
CA SER A 34 5.09 3.61 5.46
C SER A 34 6.27 2.76 5.01
N CYS A 35 7.49 3.33 5.03
CA CYS A 35 8.69 2.56 4.72
C CYS A 35 8.89 1.41 5.70
N GLN A 36 8.71 1.67 6.99
CA GLN A 36 8.85 0.65 8.02
C GLN A 36 7.83 -0.48 7.87
N SER A 37 6.55 -0.17 7.62
CA SER A 37 5.49 -1.18 7.43
C SER A 37 5.78 -2.07 6.23
N VAL A 38 6.22 -1.52 5.10
CA VAL A 38 6.61 -2.29 3.92
C VAL A 38 7.81 -3.20 4.22
N ILE A 39 8.84 -2.68 4.90
CA ILE A 39 10.01 -3.49 5.29
C ILE A 39 9.62 -4.60 6.26
N CYS A 40 8.74 -4.34 7.23
CA CYS A 40 8.21 -5.35 8.13
C CYS A 40 7.47 -6.45 7.36
N LYS A 41 6.60 -6.07 6.42
CA LYS A 41 5.86 -7.04 5.59
C LYS A 41 6.81 -7.89 4.73
N VAL A 42 7.83 -7.29 4.12
CA VAL A 42 8.88 -8.01 3.37
C VAL A 42 9.59 -9.05 4.23
N GLN A 43 9.84 -8.76 5.51
CA GLN A 43 10.45 -9.74 6.42
C GLN A 43 9.48 -10.85 6.81
N GLU A 44 8.22 -10.51 7.05
CA GLU A 44 7.15 -11.44 7.42
C GLU A 44 6.90 -12.50 6.34
N ILE A 45 6.90 -12.09 5.07
CA ILE A 45 6.61 -12.95 3.91
C ILE A 45 7.86 -13.63 3.32
N GLY A 46 8.97 -13.66 4.05
CA GLY A 46 10.16 -14.41 3.65
C GLY A 46 11.08 -13.73 2.61
N MET A 47 10.80 -12.49 2.19
CA MET A 47 11.61 -11.76 1.20
C MET A 47 12.87 -11.09 1.79
N LYS A 48 13.21 -11.35 3.05
CA LYS A 48 14.31 -10.69 3.78
C LYS A 48 15.66 -10.84 3.09
N GLU A 49 16.00 -12.04 2.61
CA GLU A 49 17.32 -12.28 2.01
C GLU A 49 17.44 -11.62 0.63
N SER A 50 16.41 -11.70 -0.21
CA SER A 50 16.34 -10.99 -1.50
C SER A 50 16.48 -9.49 -1.29
N TYR A 51 15.72 -8.93 -0.34
CA TYR A 51 15.80 -7.51 0.02
C TYR A 51 17.17 -7.09 0.53
N LYS A 52 17.94 -7.97 1.20
CA LYS A 52 19.27 -7.63 1.73
C LYS A 52 20.38 -7.75 0.70
N ARG A 53 20.26 -8.69 -0.24
CA ARG A 53 21.35 -9.08 -1.16
C ARG A 53 21.28 -8.37 -2.51
N ASP A 54 20.10 -7.96 -2.93
CA ASP A 54 19.86 -7.31 -4.22
C ASP A 54 19.39 -5.85 -4.01
N PRO A 55 20.28 -4.86 -4.23
CA PRO A 55 19.95 -3.44 -4.10
C PRO A 55 18.85 -2.97 -5.05
N ASP A 56 18.75 -3.56 -6.25
CA ASP A 56 17.72 -3.19 -7.22
C ASP A 56 16.36 -3.71 -6.77
N PHE A 57 16.32 -4.90 -6.16
CA PHE A 57 15.14 -5.42 -5.49
C PHE A 57 14.72 -4.53 -4.30
N SER A 58 15.66 -4.15 -3.42
CA SER A 58 15.34 -3.28 -2.28
C SER A 58 14.78 -1.94 -2.77
N LYS A 59 15.38 -1.38 -3.82
CA LYS A 59 14.94 -0.12 -4.44
C LYS A 59 13.54 -0.27 -5.02
N ALA A 60 13.27 -1.34 -5.76
CA ALA A 60 11.96 -1.63 -6.33
C ALA A 60 10.86 -1.71 -5.26
N VAL A 61 11.15 -2.37 -4.14
CA VAL A 61 10.26 -2.45 -2.96
C VAL A 61 10.08 -1.07 -2.31
N LEU A 62 11.15 -0.32 -2.10
CA LEU A 62 11.08 1.01 -1.47
C LEU A 62 10.43 2.09 -2.36
N CYS A 63 10.25 1.83 -3.65
CA CYS A 63 9.42 2.68 -4.50
C CYS A 63 7.91 2.55 -4.19
N LEU A 64 7.46 1.49 -3.50
CA LEU A 64 6.06 1.39 -3.06
C LEU A 64 5.67 2.52 -2.10
N PRO A 65 6.33 2.74 -0.95
CA PRO A 65 5.96 3.84 -0.05
C PRO A 65 6.15 5.22 -0.69
N ALA A 66 6.98 5.36 -1.74
CA ALA A 66 7.13 6.61 -2.50
C ALA A 66 5.84 7.03 -3.23
N LEU A 67 4.90 6.11 -3.46
CA LEU A 67 3.57 6.42 -4.00
C LEU A 67 2.76 7.35 -3.10
N SER A 68 3.12 7.49 -1.82
CA SER A 68 2.51 8.48 -0.92
C SER A 68 2.73 9.95 -1.33
N HIS A 69 3.62 10.20 -2.29
CA HIS A 69 3.86 11.52 -2.87
C HIS A 69 3.09 11.75 -4.17
N VAL A 70 2.41 10.74 -4.70
CA VAL A 70 1.57 10.85 -5.89
C VAL A 70 0.22 11.45 -5.48
N PRO A 71 -0.36 12.38 -6.27
CA PRO A 71 -1.71 12.86 -6.04
C PRO A 71 -2.75 11.73 -5.98
N ASP A 72 -3.82 11.95 -5.23
CA ASP A 72 -4.86 10.93 -4.98
C ASP A 72 -5.55 10.47 -6.28
N GLU A 73 -5.69 11.38 -7.25
CA GLU A 73 -6.26 11.14 -8.57
C GLU A 73 -5.41 10.20 -9.44
N ASP A 74 -4.09 10.20 -9.23
CA ASP A 74 -3.13 9.46 -10.07
C ASP A 74 -2.57 8.20 -9.37
N ILE A 75 -2.86 8.03 -8.08
CA ILE A 75 -2.23 6.99 -7.25
C ILE A 75 -2.52 5.56 -7.73
N GLN A 76 -3.73 5.32 -8.27
CA GLN A 76 -4.13 4.02 -8.79
C GLN A 76 -3.32 3.65 -10.04
N GLU A 77 -3.25 4.56 -11.00
CA GLU A 77 -2.46 4.39 -12.23
C GLU A 77 -0.97 4.25 -11.92
N ALA A 78 -0.43 5.08 -11.02
CA ALA A 78 0.96 4.98 -10.60
C ALA A 78 1.28 3.65 -9.91
N PHE A 79 0.34 3.09 -9.15
CA PHE A 79 0.49 1.77 -8.54
C PHE A 79 0.47 0.65 -9.59
N GLU A 80 -0.43 0.70 -10.57
CA GLU A 80 -0.50 -0.28 -11.67
C GLU A 80 0.80 -0.30 -12.49
N ILE A 81 1.31 0.88 -12.88
CA ILE A 81 2.62 1.01 -13.54
C ILE A 81 3.73 0.44 -12.65
N ARG A 82 3.65 0.63 -11.34
CA ARG A 82 4.64 0.08 -10.41
C ARG A 82 4.61 -1.45 -10.42
N CYS A 83 3.43 -2.07 -10.38
CA CYS A 83 3.25 -3.53 -10.42
C CYS A 83 3.87 -4.16 -11.67
N GLU A 84 3.69 -3.55 -12.85
CA GLU A 84 4.27 -4.04 -14.11
C GLU A 84 5.80 -4.04 -14.13
N ASN A 85 6.42 -3.21 -13.30
CA ASN A 85 7.87 -3.01 -13.23
C ASN A 85 8.48 -3.56 -11.93
N MET A 86 7.82 -4.51 -11.27
CA MET A 86 8.36 -5.21 -10.10
C MET A 86 9.24 -6.40 -10.52
N PRO A 87 10.34 -6.66 -9.80
CA PRO A 87 11.13 -7.86 -10.03
C PRO A 87 10.32 -9.12 -9.72
N GLU A 88 10.52 -10.17 -10.50
CA GLU A 88 9.90 -11.47 -10.26
C GLU A 88 10.32 -12.04 -8.90
N HIS A 89 9.35 -12.44 -8.08
CA HIS A 89 9.59 -13.14 -6.82
C HIS A 89 8.32 -13.89 -6.41
N GLU A 90 8.47 -15.08 -5.81
CA GLU A 90 7.35 -15.95 -5.40
C GLU A 90 6.36 -15.31 -4.39
N HIS A 91 6.77 -14.21 -3.73
CA HIS A 91 5.99 -13.51 -2.70
C HIS A 91 5.65 -12.06 -3.12
N MET A 92 5.96 -11.67 -4.36
CA MET A 92 5.73 -10.30 -4.81
C MET A 92 4.24 -9.95 -4.83
N ASP A 93 3.41 -10.85 -5.33
CA ASP A 93 1.96 -10.65 -5.38
C ASP A 93 1.36 -10.47 -3.97
N GLU A 94 1.90 -11.15 -2.97
CA GLU A 94 1.47 -10.97 -1.57
C GLU A 94 1.83 -9.58 -1.05
N LEU A 95 3.04 -9.08 -1.35
CA LEU A 95 3.47 -7.73 -0.97
C LEU A 95 2.62 -6.65 -1.65
N LEU A 96 2.38 -6.80 -2.96
CA LEU A 96 1.60 -5.86 -3.75
C LEU A 96 0.13 -5.85 -3.29
N SER A 97 -0.45 -7.02 -3.07
CA SER A 97 -1.81 -7.14 -2.52
C SER A 97 -1.91 -6.47 -1.14
N TYR A 98 -0.95 -6.71 -0.24
CA TYR A 98 -0.90 -6.01 1.05
C TYR A 98 -0.88 -4.49 0.86
N PHE A 99 0.02 -3.96 0.03
CA PHE A 99 0.18 -2.53 -0.17
C PHE A 99 -1.09 -1.90 -0.77
N GLU A 100 -1.68 -2.55 -1.76
CA GLU A 100 -2.92 -2.10 -2.40
C GLU A 100 -4.07 -2.02 -1.40
N HIS A 101 -4.29 -3.07 -0.62
CA HIS A 101 -5.39 -3.10 0.35
C HIS A 101 -5.19 -2.08 1.48
N THR A 102 -3.96 -1.92 1.96
CA THR A 102 -3.67 -1.03 3.10
C THR A 102 -3.66 0.44 2.70
N TYR A 103 -3.10 0.81 1.54
CA TYR A 103 -2.82 2.21 1.21
C TYR A 103 -3.61 2.77 0.01
N ILE A 104 -4.06 1.91 -0.91
CA ILE A 104 -4.74 2.34 -2.14
C ILE A 104 -6.27 2.17 -1.98
N ARG A 105 -6.71 0.92 -1.77
CA ARG A 105 -8.13 0.54 -1.67
C ARG A 105 -8.75 0.79 -0.31
N GLY A 106 -7.94 1.05 0.73
CA GLY A 106 -8.41 1.40 2.08
C GLY A 106 -9.39 2.58 2.13
N ARG A 107 -9.60 3.32 1.03
CA ARG A 107 -10.63 4.35 0.88
C ARG A 107 -12.07 3.82 0.80
N GLN A 108 -12.31 2.52 0.58
CA GLN A 108 -13.67 1.96 0.52
C GLN A 108 -13.81 0.70 1.36
N ILE A 109 -14.61 0.78 2.42
CA ILE A 109 -15.18 -0.40 3.07
C ILE A 109 -16.30 -0.90 2.14
N PHE A 110 -16.01 -1.86 1.25
CA PHE A 110 -16.82 -3.07 0.97
C PHE A 110 -16.25 -3.89 -0.21
N MET A 111 -15.90 -5.15 0.09
CA MET A 111 -16.15 -6.39 -0.66
C MET A 111 -16.09 -6.37 -2.21
N LEU A 112 -15.04 -6.99 -2.78
CA LEU A 112 -15.09 -8.18 -3.65
C LEU A 112 -13.72 -8.39 -4.33
N ILE A 113 -13.09 -9.51 -3.99
CA ILE A 113 -12.35 -10.43 -4.87
C ILE A 113 -12.06 -9.88 -6.28
N PHE A 114 -10.81 -9.57 -6.59
CA PHE A 114 -10.30 -9.58 -7.97
C PHE A 114 -9.26 -10.72 -8.02
N PHE A 115 -9.73 -11.93 -8.35
CA PHE A 115 -9.66 -12.52 -9.69
C PHE A 115 -8.23 -12.54 -10.24
N PHE A 116 -7.54 -13.63 -9.91
CA PHE A 116 -6.40 -14.14 -10.65
C PHE A 116 -6.77 -14.26 -12.15
N SER A 117 -5.91 -13.67 -12.99
CA SER A 117 -5.44 -14.17 -14.28
C SER A 117 -6.43 -14.73 -15.30
N ILE A 118 -6.49 -14.07 -16.46
CA ILE A 118 -6.55 -14.67 -17.80
C ILE A 118 -7.70 -15.69 -18.02
N GLY A 119 -8.81 -15.17 -18.57
CA GLY A 119 -9.65 -15.84 -19.57
C GLY A 119 -10.31 -17.17 -19.22
N LEU A 120 -11.62 -17.13 -18.91
CA LEU A 120 -12.62 -17.90 -19.67
C LEU A 120 -14.04 -17.35 -19.41
N ILE A 121 -14.83 -17.50 -20.44
CA ILE A 121 -16.20 -17.08 -20.70
C ILE A 121 -17.26 -17.91 -19.91
N LEU A 122 -18.42 -17.28 -19.63
CA LEU A 122 -19.77 -17.84 -19.28
C LEU A 122 -19.91 -18.54 -17.91
N PHE A 123 -20.92 -18.31 -17.06
CA PHE A 123 -22.38 -18.36 -17.24
C PHE A 123 -23.07 -17.45 -16.18
N LEU A 124 -23.93 -16.49 -16.56
CA LEU A 124 -25.42 -16.53 -16.55
C LEU A 124 -26.12 -16.81 -15.20
N HIS A 125 -26.91 -15.80 -14.77
CA HIS A 125 -28.21 -15.87 -14.08
C HIS A 125 -28.42 -16.91 -12.96
N TYR A 126 -28.52 -16.44 -11.71
CA TYR A 126 -29.78 -16.30 -10.95
C TYR A 126 -29.56 -15.41 -9.73
#